data_AF-A0A6J4N9G8-F1
#
_entry.id   AF-A0A6J4N9G8-F1
#
_cell.length_a   1.000
_cell.length_b   1.000
_cell.length_c   1.000
_cell.angle_alpha   90.00
_cell.angle_beta   90.00
_cell.angle_gamma   90.00
#
_symmetry.space_group_name_H-M   'P 1'
#
loop_
_entity.id
_entity.type
_entity.pdbx_description
1 polymer ?
#
loop_
_entity_poly.entity_id
_entity_poly.type
_entity_poly.pdbx_seq_one_letter_code
_entity_poly.pdbx_strand_id
1 'polypeptide(L)' 'MTEHAPQSSGSAEVDVVLQSLAVLDDAPVAEHVAVFEAAHERLRRALDARPES' A
#
# COMPACT_ATOMS: atom_id res chain seq x y z
N MET A 1 -18.93 -0.30 -14.73
CA MET A 1 -18.27 -0.12 -13.42
C MET A 1 -16.93 0.49 -13.73
N THR A 2 -16.76 1.80 -13.55
CA THR A 2 -15.48 2.44 -13.87
C THR A 2 -14.50 2.04 -12.78
N GLU A 3 -13.50 1.22 -13.10
CA GLU A 3 -12.36 0.98 -12.21
C GLU A 3 -11.73 2.34 -11.90
N HIS A 4 -11.78 2.73 -10.63
CA HIS A 4 -11.20 3.98 -10.18
C HIS A 4 -9.70 3.75 -10.10
N ALA A 5 -8.94 4.21 -11.10
CA ALA A 5 -7.49 4.17 -11.04
C ALA A 5 -7.02 4.80 -9.71
N PRO A 6 -6.03 4.20 -9.02
CA PRO A 6 -5.61 4.68 -7.71
C PRO A 6 -5.18 6.14 -7.83
N GLN A 7 -5.90 7.01 -7.14
CA GLN A 7 -5.55 8.43 -7.04
C GLN A 7 -4.32 8.53 -6.14
N SER A 8 -3.34 9.37 -6.49
CA SER A 8 -2.16 9.58 -5.62
C SER A 8 -2.62 10.03 -4.23
N SER A 9 -2.05 9.41 -3.21
CA SER A 9 -2.31 9.72 -1.80
C SER A 9 -1.70 11.05 -1.36
N GLY A 10 -0.91 11.71 -2.22
CA GLY A 10 -0.13 12.90 -1.88
C GLY A 10 1.10 12.60 -1.02
N SER A 11 1.39 11.33 -0.72
CA SER A 11 2.58 10.88 0.01
C SER A 11 3.32 9.83 -0.82
N ALA A 12 4.52 10.15 -1.32
CA ALA A 12 5.29 9.24 -2.17
C ALA A 12 5.55 7.86 -1.51
N GLU A 13 5.76 7.83 -0.19
CA GLU A 13 5.93 6.58 0.55
C GLU A 13 4.68 5.72 0.59
N VAL A 14 3.49 6.34 0.68
CA VAL A 14 2.20 5.65 0.68
C VAL A 14 1.87 5.17 -0.73
N ASP A 15 2.16 5.96 -1.77
CA ASP A 15 1.96 5.57 -3.16
C ASP A 15 2.79 4.32 -3.53
N VAL A 16 4.02 4.19 -3.02
CA VAL A 16 4.85 2.99 -3.19
C VAL A 16 4.21 1.76 -2.52
N VAL A 17 3.62 1.92 -1.33
CA VAL A 17 2.89 0.83 -0.66
C VAL A 17 1.67 0.42 -1.49
N LEU A 18 0.88 1.38 -1.97
CA LEU A 18 -0.31 1.10 -2.79
C LEU A 18 0.06 0.39 -4.11
N GLN A 19 1.17 0.78 -4.74
CA GLN A 19 1.64 0.12 -5.95
C GLN A 19 2.09 -1.32 -5.70
N SER A 20 2.63 -1.62 -4.51
CA SER A 20 2.95 -3.01 -4.11
C SER A 20 1.72 -3.89 -3.86
N LEU A 21 0.53 -3.30 -3.67
CA LEU A 21 -0.72 -4.05 -3.54
C LEU A 21 -1.37 -4.33 -4.90
N ALA A 22 -1.09 -3.52 -5.93
CA ALA A 22 -1.66 -3.69 -7.26
C ALA A 22 -1.28 -5.02 -7.92
N VAL A 23 -0.14 -5.62 -7.54
CA VAL A 23 0.30 -6.92 -8.05
C VAL A 23 -0.47 -8.11 -7.45
N LEU A 24 -1.28 -7.89 -6.42
CA LEU A 24 -2.05 -8.95 -5.75
C LEU A 24 -3.27 -9.42 -6.54
N ASP A 25 -3.78 -8.59 -7.47
CA ASP A 25 -4.97 -8.93 -8.26
C ASP A 25 -4.78 -10.22 -9.07
N ASP A 26 -3.57 -10.44 -9.58
CA ASP A 26 -3.15 -11.63 -10.32
C ASP A 26 -2.49 -12.72 -9.45
N ALA A 27 -2.27 -12.47 -8.15
CA ALA A 27 -1.55 -13.38 -7.25
C ALA A 27 -2.50 -14.34 -6.50
N PRO A 28 -2.07 -15.58 -6.19
CA PRO A 28 -2.83 -16.47 -5.31
C PRO A 28 -3.10 -15.85 -3.94
N VAL A 29 -4.33 -16.01 -3.43
CA VAL A 29 -4.75 -15.46 -2.12
C VAL A 29 -3.82 -15.87 -0.97
N ALA A 30 -3.22 -17.06 -1.03
CA ALA A 30 -2.26 -17.53 -0.03
C ALA A 30 -1.03 -16.61 0.09
N GLU A 31 -0.67 -15.90 -0.97
CA GLU A 31 0.48 -14.98 -1.03
C GLU A 31 0.12 -13.56 -0.55
N HIS A 32 -1.17 -13.23 -0.50
CA HIS A 32 -1.66 -11.89 -0.14
C HIS A 32 -1.27 -11.52 1.30
N VAL A 33 -1.31 -12.48 2.23
CA VAL A 33 -1.05 -12.22 3.67
C VAL A 33 0.34 -11.62 3.87
N ALA A 34 1.38 -12.22 3.29
CA ALA A 34 2.75 -11.74 3.45
C ALA A 34 2.93 -10.33 2.86
N VAL A 35 2.29 -10.03 1.74
CA VAL A 35 2.33 -8.71 1.10
C VAL A 35 1.57 -7.67 1.94
N PHE A 36 0.40 -8.02 2.48
CA PHE A 36 -0.37 -7.13 3.37
C PHE A 36 0.37 -6.83 4.67
N GLU A 37 1.04 -7.81 5.28
CA GLU A 37 1.84 -7.60 6.48
C GLU A 37 3.01 -6.63 6.22
N ALA A 38 3.75 -6.83 5.13
CA ALA A 38 4.83 -5.94 4.72
C ALA A 38 4.32 -4.52 4.40
N ALA A 39 3.18 -4.41 3.71
CA ALA A 39 2.54 -3.14 3.40
C ALA A 39 2.12 -2.37 4.67
N HIS A 40 1.52 -3.07 5.65
CA HIS A 40 1.14 -2.47 6.93
C HIS A 40 2.36 -1.99 7.72
N GLU A 41 3.43 -2.78 7.78
CA GLU A 41 4.65 -2.36 8.48
C GLU A 41 5.25 -1.10 7.84
N ARG A 42 5.30 -1.06 6.50
CA ARG A 42 5.84 0.09 5.76
C ARG A 42 4.97 1.33 5.94
N LEU A 43 3.65 1.18 5.89
CA LEU A 43 2.72 2.27 6.13
C LEU A 43 2.86 2.81 7.55
N ARG A 44 2.95 1.94 8.55
CA ARG A 44 3.16 2.35 9.94
C ARG A 44 4.42 3.17 10.11
N ARG A 45 5.55 2.72 9.54
CA ARG A 45 6.82 3.48 9.58
C ARG A 45 6.72 4.83 8.90
N ALA A 46 6.05 4.91 7.75
CA ALA A 46 5.86 6.16 7.00
C ALA A 46 5.00 7.18 7.79
N LEU A 47 4.02 6.69 8.56
CA LEU A 47 3.18 7.52 9.42
C LEU A 47 3.90 7.92 10.71
N ASP A 48 4.62 7.00 11.36
CA ASP A 48 5.41 7.27 12.58
C ASP A 48 6.57 8.27 12.30
N ALA A 49 7.11 8.28 11.08
CA ALA A 49 8.14 9.23 10.67
C ALA A 49 7.63 10.66 10.43
N ARG A 50 6.31 10.86 10.41
CA ARG A 50 5.66 12.16 10.33
C ARG A 50 5.30 12.60 11.74
N PRO A 51 6.13 13.42 12.43
CA PRO A 51 5.73 13.95 13.72
C PRO A 51 4.41 14.71 13.59
N GLU A 52 3.54 14.52 14.58
CA GLU A 52 2.27 15.24 14.71
C GLU A 52 2.53 16.74 14.50
N SER A 53 1.91 17.31 13.46
CA SER A 53 1.96 18.76 13.18
C SER A 53 0.78 19.46 13.82
#